data_AF-A0A2N1Q2A5-F1
#
_entry.id   AF-A0A2N1Q2A5-F1
#
_cell.length_a   1.000
_cell.length_b   1.000
_cell.length_c   1.000
_cell.angle_alpha   90.00
_cell.angle_beta   90.00
_cell.angle_gamma   90.00
#
_symmetry.space_group_name_H-M   'P 1'
#
loop_
_entity.id
_entity.type
_entity.pdbx_description
1 polymer ?
#
loop_
_entity_poly.entity_id
_entity_poly.type
_entity_poly.pdbx_seq_one_letter_code
_entity_poly.pdbx_strand_id
1 'polypeptide(L)' 'VLVCTIGMPSRYIHSTTSIIHKDDYEAVKAQILAMLKEIDWDKIKEIKSNV' A
#
# COMPACT_ATOMS: atom_id res chain seq x y z
N VAL A 1 0.72 -13.53 -11.74
CA VAL A 1 1.13 -12.12 -11.52
C VAL A 1 0.81 -11.79 -10.08
N LEU A 2 1.77 -11.27 -9.31
CA LEU A 2 1.56 -10.95 -7.88
C LEU A 2 1.21 -9.47 -7.78
N VAL A 3 0.05 -9.16 -7.20
CA VAL A 3 -0.48 -7.79 -7.11
C VAL A 3 -0.94 -7.55 -5.68
N CYS A 4 -0.62 -6.38 -5.14
CA CYS A 4 -1.08 -5.91 -3.84
C CYS A 4 -1.57 -4.47 -3.99
N THR A 5 -2.76 -4.17 -3.48
CA THR A 5 -3.31 -2.82 -3.45
C THR A 5 -3.25 -2.30 -2.02
N ILE A 6 -2.49 -1.22 -1.81
CA ILE A 6 -2.44 -0.50 -0.54
C ILE A 6 -3.38 0.70 -0.67
N GLY A 7 -4.52 0.63 -0.01
CA GLY A 7 -5.53 1.69 -0.03
C GLY A 7 -5.29 2.74 1.05
N MET A 8 -5.69 3.97 0.75
CA MET A 8 -5.82 5.06 1.73
C MET A 8 -7.30 5.45 1.83
N PRO A 9 -7.86 5.62 3.03
CA PRO A 9 -9.24 6.04 3.19
C PRO A 9 -9.46 7.46 2.64
N SER A 10 -10.58 7.64 1.97
CA SER A 10 -11.01 8.94 1.44
C SER A 10 -12.52 9.07 1.58
N ARG A 11 -12.99 10.28 1.91
CA ARG A 11 -14.42 10.63 1.90
C ARG A 11 -14.75 11.35 0.60
N TYR A 12 -15.98 11.12 0.12
CA TYR A 12 -16.50 11.69 -1.13
C TYR A 12 -15.71 11.26 -2.37
N ILE A 13 -15.37 9.96 -2.43
CA ILE A 13 -14.75 9.37 -3.61
C ILE A 13 -15.66 9.56 -4.84
N HIS A 14 -15.07 9.86 -6.00
CA HIS A 14 -15.77 10.20 -7.25
C HIS A 14 -16.64 11.48 -7.21
N SER A 15 -16.33 12.44 -6.34
CA SER A 15 -16.95 13.78 -6.33
C SER A 15 -15.95 14.85 -6.83
N THR A 16 -16.42 16.09 -7.04
CA THR A 16 -15.57 17.23 -7.46
C THR A 16 -14.48 17.54 -6.44
N THR A 17 -14.72 17.26 -5.16
CA THR A 17 -13.75 17.39 -4.08
C THR A 17 -13.80 16.16 -3.20
N SER A 18 -12.62 15.66 -2.80
CA SER A 18 -12.46 14.54 -1.87
C SER A 18 -11.66 14.99 -0.65
N ILE A 19 -11.86 14.29 0.46
CA ILE A 19 -11.21 14.60 1.73
C ILE A 19 -10.42 13.38 2.18
N ILE A 20 -9.18 13.60 2.59
CA ILE A 20 -8.29 12.60 3.16
C ILE A 20 -7.74 13.11 4.48
N HIS A 21 -7.42 12.22 5.41
CA HIS A 21 -6.72 12.61 6.62
C HIS A 21 -5.22 12.65 6.36
N LYS A 22 -4.54 13.67 6.89
CA LYS A 22 -3.09 13.83 6.71
C LYS A 22 -2.31 12.65 7.31
N ASP A 23 -2.73 12.20 8.48
CA ASP A 23 -2.05 11.10 9.17
C ASP A 23 -2.17 9.78 8.40
N ASP A 24 -3.31 9.53 7.74
CA ASP A 24 -3.49 8.34 6.90
C ASP A 24 -2.53 8.38 5.69
N TYR A 25 -2.32 9.56 5.11
CA TYR A 25 -1.34 9.76 4.04
C TYR A 25 0.09 9.46 4.52
N GLU A 26 0.47 9.97 5.69
CA GLU A 26 1.82 9.74 6.25
C GLU A 26 2.04 8.27 6.63
N ALA A 27 1.02 7.61 7.21
CA ALA A 27 1.06 6.20 7.56
C ALA A 27 1.21 5.30 6.32
N VAL A 28 0.42 5.54 5.27
CA VAL A 28 0.52 4.77 4.01
C VAL A 28 1.90 4.94 3.37
N LYS A 29 2.45 6.16 3.38
CA LYS A 29 3.82 6.42 2.91
C LYS A 29 4.85 5.62 3.71
N ALA A 30 4.74 5.59 5.03
CA ALA A 30 5.64 4.83 5.89
C ALA A 30 5.55 3.32 5.62
N GLN A 31 4.34 2.79 5.41
CA GLN A 31 4.11 1.38 5.07
C GLN A 31 4.76 1.01 3.73
N ILE A 32 4.59 1.81 2.69
CA ILE A 32 5.22 1.57 1.38
C ILE A 32 6.76 1.58 1.52
N LEU A 33 7.31 2.53 2.28
CA LEU A 33 8.75 2.61 2.53
C LEU A 33 9.28 1.39 3.30
N ALA A 34 8.55 0.90 4.29
CA ALA A 34 8.90 -0.31 5.02
C ALA A 34 8.91 -1.52 4.09
N MET A 35 7.86 -1.68 3.27
CA MET A 35 7.80 -2.77 2.27
C MET A 35 8.96 -2.72 1.29
N LEU A 36 9.33 -1.54 0.77
CA LEU A 36 10.47 -1.41 -0.15
C LEU A 36 11.82 -1.76 0.48
N LYS A 37 11.97 -1.53 1.79
CA LYS A 37 13.20 -1.89 2.53
C LYS A 37 13.27 -3.38 2.82
N GLU A 38 12.14 -4.04 3.00
CA GLU A 38 12.08 -5.44 3.40
C GLU A 38 11.89 -6.40 2.25
N ILE A 39 11.37 -5.97 1.10
CA ILE A 39 11.09 -6.86 -0.03
C ILE A 39 12.39 -7.20 -0.76
N ASP A 40 12.65 -8.50 -0.88
CA ASP A 40 13.76 -9.05 -1.64
C ASP A 40 13.26 -10.18 -2.56
N TRP A 41 14.13 -10.67 -3.43
CA TRP A 41 13.78 -11.71 -4.39
C TRP A 41 13.45 -13.05 -3.72
N ASP A 42 14.00 -13.31 -2.54
CA ASP A 42 13.79 -14.56 -1.81
C ASP A 42 12.41 -14.57 -1.15
N LYS A 43 12.00 -13.48 -0.49
CA LYS A 43 10.64 -13.28 0.01
C LYS A 43 9.61 -13.29 -1.11
N ILE A 44 9.92 -12.70 -2.27
CA ILE A 44 9.01 -12.78 -3.43
C ILE A 44 8.82 -14.23 -3.89
N LYS A 45 9.90 -15.03 -3.94
CA LYS A 45 9.81 -16.45 -4.28
C LYS A 45 9.05 -17.23 -3.21
N GLU A 46 9.29 -16.97 -1.94
CA GLU A 46 8.59 -17.58 -0.81
C GLU A 46 7.08 -17.31 -0.89
N ILE A 47 6.68 -16.05 -1.04
CA ILE A 47 5.27 -15.67 -1.17
C ILE A 47 4.64 -16.36 -2.39
N LYS A 48 5.33 -16.44 -3.52
CA LYS A 48 4.85 -17.16 -4.71
C LYS A 48 4.77 -18.67 -4.53
N SER A 49 5.57 -19.26 -3.66
CA SER A 49 5.52 -20.71 -3.38
C SER A 49 4.38 -21.06 -2.43
N ASN A 50 3.96 -20.12 -1.59
CA ASN A 50 2.91 -20.30 -0.58
C ASN A 50 1.52 -19.85 -1.06
N VAL A 51 1.39 -19.35 -2.29
CA VAL A 51 0.15 -18.90 -2.92
C VAL A 51 -0.09 -19.68 -4.21
#